data_AF-A0A0R2V0U2-F1
#
_entry.id   AF-A0A0R2V0U2-F1
#
_cell.length_a   1.000
_cell.length_b   1.000
_cell.length_c   1.000
_cell.angle_alpha   90.00
_cell.angle_beta   90.00
_cell.angle_gamma   90.00
#
_symmetry.space_group_name_H-M   'P 1'
#
loop_
_entity.id
_entity.type
_entity.pdbx_description
1 polymer ?
#
loop_
_entity_poly.entity_id
_entity_poly.type
_entity_poly.pdbx_seq_one_letter_code
_entity_poly.pdbx_strand_id
1 'polypeptide(L)'
;MRKFLLGLFAAGSLGLWAQDDLLAELDAMAPEAPKQFAFATFKGTKLVNGSTVEMPGAGVGQFIIGHRFGALNDKPLYNLFGIDVAQIRFEYSYNPVSWLNVGLGRSSGSKTYDGFTKFRLLRQSTGGKGFNSPVSVVWYSSMTATTVPFTDGFDHFFTDRLAYAHQLMIARKLSDKVSLQVAPTLVHFNLVPLASDRNDQLGLGLSGRYKLTQRMALTAEAMLRQTPFAGTHTPLSIGLDLETGGHVFQFHVTNA
;
A
#
# COMPACT_ATOMS: atom_id res chain seq x y z
N MET A 1 -56.18 -48.12 39.57
CA MET A 1 -56.17 -46.64 39.50
C MET A 1 -54.76 -46.02 39.45
N ARG A 2 -53.74 -46.71 38.90
CA ARG A 2 -52.33 -46.24 38.93
C ARG A 2 -51.69 -46.01 37.55
N LYS A 3 -52.47 -46.13 36.46
CA LYS A 3 -51.97 -46.00 35.07
C LYS A 3 -52.45 -44.75 34.33
N PHE A 4 -53.26 -43.90 34.99
CA PHE A 4 -53.83 -42.69 34.37
C PHE A 4 -53.10 -41.39 34.71
N LEU A 5 -52.10 -41.42 35.61
CA LEU A 5 -51.37 -40.21 36.05
C LEU A 5 -50.05 -39.95 35.29
N LEU A 6 -49.58 -40.90 34.49
CA LEU A 6 -48.34 -40.75 33.71
C LEU A 6 -48.55 -40.13 32.32
N GLY A 7 -49.79 -40.00 31.86
CA GLY A 7 -50.11 -39.34 30.58
C GLY A 7 -50.09 -37.81 30.64
N LEU A 8 -50.17 -37.21 31.85
CA LEU A 8 -50.27 -35.76 32.00
C LEU A 8 -48.91 -35.03 32.01
N PHE A 9 -47.80 -35.75 32.18
CA PHE A 9 -46.46 -35.13 32.21
C PHE A 9 -45.79 -35.05 30.82
N ALA A 10 -46.36 -35.70 29.80
CA ALA A 10 -45.82 -35.71 28.43
C ALA A 10 -46.48 -34.67 27.49
N ALA A 11 -47.51 -33.94 27.97
CA ALA A 11 -48.19 -32.90 27.20
C ALA A 11 -47.54 -31.50 27.31
N GLY A 12 -46.48 -31.37 28.11
CA GLY A 12 -45.80 -30.09 28.39
C GLY A 12 -44.68 -29.70 27.41
N SER A 13 -44.38 -30.52 26.39
CA SER A 13 -43.34 -30.23 25.40
C SER A 13 -43.93 -29.86 24.04
N LEU A 14 -45.01 -29.07 24.03
CA LEU A 14 -45.34 -28.27 22.85
C LEU A 14 -44.18 -27.29 22.67
N GLY A 15 -43.48 -27.40 21.55
CA GLY A 15 -42.32 -26.56 21.25
C GLY A 15 -42.62 -25.10 21.55
N LEU A 16 -41.73 -24.47 22.30
CA LEU A 16 -41.70 -23.03 22.51
C LEU A 16 -41.20 -22.35 21.23
N TRP A 17 -42.03 -22.27 20.20
CA TRP A 17 -41.77 -21.52 18.96
C TRP A 17 -41.86 -20.00 19.16
N ALA A 18 -42.15 -19.55 20.39
CA ALA A 18 -42.19 -18.13 20.76
C ALA A 18 -40.83 -17.56 21.20
N GLN A 19 -39.82 -18.40 21.46
CA GLN A 19 -38.48 -17.93 21.84
C GLN A 19 -37.69 -17.40 20.65
N ASP A 20 -37.89 -17.96 19.45
CA ASP A 20 -37.23 -17.49 18.23
C ASP A 20 -37.69 -16.07 17.85
N ASP A 21 -38.96 -15.73 18.11
CA ASP A 21 -39.55 -14.41 17.83
C ASP A 21 -39.04 -13.34 18.81
N LEU A 22 -38.95 -13.67 20.09
CA LEU A 22 -38.41 -12.77 21.12
C LEU A 22 -36.90 -12.48 20.90
N LEU A 23 -36.12 -13.48 20.48
CA LEU A 23 -34.71 -13.29 20.14
C LEU A 23 -34.55 -12.44 18.87
N ALA A 24 -35.40 -12.63 17.87
CA ALA A 24 -35.41 -11.82 16.67
C ALA A 24 -35.80 -10.35 16.96
N GLU A 25 -36.76 -10.10 17.85
CA GLU A 25 -37.10 -8.74 18.31
C GLU A 25 -35.95 -8.10 19.13
N LEU A 26 -35.27 -8.87 19.97
CA LEU A 26 -34.08 -8.39 20.71
C LEU A 26 -32.93 -8.04 19.76
N ASP A 27 -32.71 -8.84 18.72
CA ASP A 27 -31.72 -8.55 17.66
C ASP A 27 -32.13 -7.34 16.81
N ALA A 28 -33.43 -7.13 16.58
CA ALA A 28 -33.96 -5.94 15.90
C ALA A 28 -33.86 -4.67 16.76
N MET A 29 -33.91 -4.81 18.09
CA MET A 29 -33.69 -3.72 19.06
C MET A 29 -32.21 -3.44 19.32
N ALA A 30 -31.31 -4.37 18.96
CA ALA A 30 -29.88 -4.17 19.12
C ALA A 30 -29.42 -2.99 18.25
N PRO A 31 -28.64 -2.04 18.80
CA PRO A 31 -28.09 -0.97 17.99
C PRO A 31 -27.21 -1.56 16.90
N GLU A 32 -27.45 -1.17 15.66
CA GLU A 32 -26.68 -1.68 14.53
C GLU A 32 -25.18 -1.48 14.76
N ALA A 33 -24.42 -2.55 14.55
CA ALA A 33 -22.97 -2.52 14.75
C ALA A 33 -22.33 -1.38 13.93
N PRO A 34 -21.45 -0.57 14.52
CA PRO A 34 -20.81 0.52 13.78
C PRO A 34 -19.99 -0.03 12.62
N LYS A 35 -19.94 0.74 11.53
CA LYS A 35 -19.14 0.38 10.36
C LYS A 35 -17.66 0.35 10.71
N GLN A 36 -17.03 -0.81 10.51
CA GLN A 36 -15.61 -1.01 10.79
C GLN A 36 -14.81 -0.88 9.51
N PHE A 37 -13.83 0.02 9.50
CA PHE A 37 -12.91 0.16 8.37
C PHE A 37 -11.65 -0.66 8.60
N ALA A 38 -11.16 -1.32 7.55
CA ALA A 38 -9.83 -1.92 7.59
C ALA A 38 -8.79 -0.83 7.85
N PHE A 39 -7.84 -1.18 8.71
CA PHE A 39 -6.67 -0.39 9.06
C PHE A 39 -5.45 -1.30 9.12
N ALA A 40 -4.27 -0.70 8.99
CA ALA A 40 -3.00 -1.42 8.99
C ALA A 40 -2.99 -2.57 7.97
N THR A 41 -3.45 -2.30 6.73
CA THR A 41 -3.26 -3.19 5.58
C THR A 41 -1.76 -3.30 5.32
N PHE A 42 -1.08 -2.15 5.33
CA PHE A 42 0.37 -2.01 5.38
C PHE A 42 0.78 -1.20 6.62
N LYS A 43 2.03 -1.33 7.08
CA LYS A 43 2.54 -0.52 8.20
C LYS A 43 2.95 0.88 7.76
N GLY A 44 3.45 1.01 6.53
CA GLY A 44 3.86 2.28 5.93
C GLY A 44 2.98 2.72 4.76
N THR A 45 3.11 4.01 4.41
CA THR A 45 2.55 4.63 3.19
C THR A 45 3.35 4.27 1.92
N LYS A 46 4.54 3.70 2.14
CA LYS A 46 5.39 3.00 1.17
C LYS A 46 5.70 1.59 1.65
N LEU A 47 6.00 0.70 0.72
CA LEU A 47 6.44 -0.66 1.01
C LEU A 47 7.96 -0.79 0.88
N VAL A 48 8.49 -0.74 -0.34
CA VAL A 48 9.93 -0.55 -0.59
C VAL A 48 10.12 0.62 -1.56
N ASN A 49 9.74 0.45 -2.83
CA ASN A 49 9.68 1.52 -3.82
C ASN A 49 8.23 1.98 -4.03
N GLY A 50 7.28 1.03 -3.99
CA GLY A 50 5.88 1.27 -4.27
C GLY A 50 5.15 2.02 -3.16
N SER A 51 4.18 2.83 -3.56
CA SER A 51 3.18 3.41 -2.67
C SER A 51 2.17 2.35 -2.22
N THR A 52 1.66 2.48 -1.00
CA THR A 52 0.54 1.67 -0.50
C THR A 52 -0.76 2.48 -0.48
N VAL A 53 -1.90 1.80 -0.32
CA VAL A 53 -3.21 2.42 -0.03
C VAL A 53 -3.27 3.16 1.32
N GLU A 54 -2.25 3.01 2.16
CA GLU A 54 -2.19 3.70 3.45
C GLU A 54 -1.80 5.16 3.24
N MET A 55 -2.41 6.02 4.06
CA MET A 55 -2.15 7.45 4.12
C MET A 55 -2.19 7.88 5.59
N PRO A 56 -1.51 8.96 5.98
CA PRO A 56 -1.61 9.52 7.33
C PRO A 56 -3.05 9.82 7.77
N GLY A 57 -3.27 10.05 9.07
CA GLY A 57 -4.54 10.56 9.57
C GLY A 57 -4.85 11.96 9.03
N ALA A 58 -6.12 12.38 9.05
CA ALA A 58 -6.46 13.77 8.71
C ALA A 58 -5.76 14.75 9.67
N GLY A 59 -5.21 15.83 9.14
CA GLY A 59 -4.39 16.79 9.88
C GLY A 59 -2.98 16.30 10.23
N VAL A 60 -2.55 15.12 9.75
CA VAL A 60 -1.25 14.52 10.11
C VAL A 60 -0.25 14.69 8.97
N GLY A 61 0.94 15.19 9.33
CA GLY A 61 2.12 15.18 8.49
C GLY A 61 2.98 13.94 8.74
N GLN A 62 3.65 13.45 7.71
CA GLN A 62 4.59 12.34 7.78
C GLN A 62 5.90 12.74 7.09
N PHE A 63 7.01 12.43 7.74
CA PHE A 63 8.34 12.57 7.17
C PHE A 63 8.99 11.18 7.03
N ILE A 64 9.54 10.89 5.86
CA ILE A 64 10.24 9.64 5.55
C ILE A 64 11.67 9.99 5.15
N ILE A 65 12.63 9.32 5.80
CA ILE A 65 14.04 9.34 5.42
C ILE A 65 14.39 7.94 4.93
N GLY A 66 14.71 7.82 3.64
CA GLY A 66 15.16 6.59 3.01
C GLY A 66 16.67 6.61 2.82
N HIS A 67 17.34 5.53 3.20
CA HIS A 67 18.72 5.25 2.81
C HIS A 67 18.70 4.01 1.92
N ARG A 68 19.26 4.11 0.72
CA ARG A 68 19.50 2.98 -0.16
C ARG A 68 21.00 2.79 -0.29
N PHE A 69 21.47 1.65 0.20
CA PHE A 69 22.85 1.23 0.06
C PHE A 69 23.08 0.58 -1.30
N GLY A 70 24.35 0.51 -1.72
CA GLY A 70 24.78 -0.11 -2.95
C GLY A 70 24.48 -1.60 -3.00
N ALA A 71 24.69 -2.19 -4.16
CA ALA A 71 24.44 -3.62 -4.36
C ALA A 71 25.38 -4.47 -3.48
N LEU A 72 24.82 -5.45 -2.77
CA LEU A 72 25.58 -6.33 -1.87
C LEU A 72 26.68 -7.14 -2.60
N ASN A 73 26.47 -7.41 -3.89
CA ASN A 73 27.35 -8.20 -4.73
C ASN A 73 28.36 -7.36 -5.55
N ASP A 74 28.25 -6.03 -5.54
CA ASP A 74 29.22 -5.17 -6.22
C ASP A 74 30.45 -4.95 -5.34
N LYS A 75 31.57 -5.60 -5.72
CA LYS A 75 32.87 -5.57 -5.02
C LYS A 75 32.72 -5.63 -3.48
N PRO A 76 32.24 -6.75 -2.91
CA PRO A 76 31.71 -6.79 -1.55
C PRO A 76 32.66 -6.28 -0.46
N LEU A 77 33.93 -6.68 -0.46
CA LEU A 77 34.87 -6.23 0.57
C LEU A 77 35.33 -4.78 0.36
N TYR A 78 35.39 -4.32 -0.90
CA TYR A 78 35.82 -2.96 -1.24
C TYR A 78 34.74 -1.94 -0.89
N ASN A 79 33.48 -2.23 -1.23
CA ASN A 79 32.33 -1.35 -0.97
C ASN A 79 31.64 -1.64 0.39
N LEU A 80 32.26 -2.43 1.26
CA LEU A 80 31.70 -2.89 2.54
C LEU A 80 30.25 -3.43 2.40
N PHE A 81 30.06 -4.38 1.49
CA PHE A 81 28.76 -4.97 1.13
C PHE A 81 27.72 -3.90 0.76
N GLY A 82 28.16 -2.88 0.00
CA GLY A 82 27.33 -1.79 -0.48
C GLY A 82 27.11 -0.65 0.53
N ILE A 83 27.52 -0.80 1.80
CA ILE A 83 27.31 0.20 2.85
C ILE A 83 28.03 1.53 2.55
N ASP A 84 29.17 1.45 1.85
CA ASP A 84 29.98 2.63 1.50
C ASP A 84 29.37 3.47 0.35
N VAL A 85 28.37 2.92 -0.35
CA VAL A 85 27.67 3.60 -1.44
C VAL A 85 26.23 3.87 -0.99
N ALA A 86 25.87 5.11 -0.72
CA ALA A 86 24.54 5.43 -0.22
C ALA A 86 23.83 6.53 -1.03
N GLN A 87 22.55 6.30 -1.29
CA GLN A 87 21.60 7.30 -1.76
C GLN A 87 20.61 7.61 -0.64
N ILE A 88 20.24 8.90 -0.53
CA ILE A 88 19.36 9.40 0.51
C ILE A 88 18.13 9.99 -0.16
N ARG A 89 16.96 9.65 0.36
CA ARG A 89 15.69 10.25 -0.03
C ARG A 89 15.04 10.90 1.18
N PHE A 90 14.61 12.14 1.03
CA PHE A 90 13.70 12.81 1.93
C PHE A 90 12.33 12.90 1.29
N GLU A 91 11.29 12.67 2.07
CA GLU A 91 9.91 12.84 1.65
C GLU A 91 9.08 13.40 2.80
N TYR A 92 8.30 14.43 2.51
CA TYR A 92 7.30 14.95 3.44
C TYR A 92 5.93 14.86 2.78
N SER A 93 4.93 14.40 3.52
CA SER A 93 3.55 14.38 3.06
C SER A 93 2.59 14.82 4.16
N TYR A 94 1.43 15.34 3.76
CA TYR A 94 0.42 15.87 4.66
C TYR A 94 -0.97 15.51 4.18
N ASN A 95 -1.86 15.22 5.13
CA ASN A 95 -3.25 14.89 4.87
C ASN A 95 -4.17 16.01 5.36
N PRO A 96 -4.54 16.98 4.51
CA PRO A 96 -5.49 18.01 4.92
C PRO A 96 -6.85 17.43 5.32
N VAL A 97 -7.28 16.34 4.67
CA VAL A 97 -8.52 15.61 4.94
C VAL A 97 -8.27 14.10 4.86
N SER A 98 -9.18 13.29 5.38
CA SER A 98 -9.00 11.83 5.50
C SER A 98 -8.90 11.08 4.17
N TRP A 99 -9.24 11.72 3.05
CA TRP A 99 -9.24 11.12 1.71
C TRP A 99 -8.20 11.72 0.76
N LEU A 100 -7.43 12.72 1.17
CA LEU A 100 -6.41 13.38 0.36
C LEU A 100 -5.07 13.40 1.09
N ASN A 101 -4.01 12.96 0.40
CA ASN A 101 -2.63 13.09 0.83
C ASN A 101 -1.85 13.79 -0.27
N VAL A 102 -1.04 14.78 0.08
CA VAL A 102 -0.14 15.48 -0.84
C VAL A 102 1.27 15.45 -0.27
N GLY A 103 2.28 15.30 -1.11
CA GLY A 103 3.64 15.20 -0.65
C GLY A 103 4.67 15.65 -1.68
N LEU A 104 5.87 15.88 -1.18
CA LEU A 104 7.06 16.28 -1.94
C LEU A 104 8.24 15.43 -1.50
N GLY A 105 9.13 15.14 -2.44
CA GLY A 105 10.30 14.30 -2.23
C GLY A 105 11.54 14.84 -2.92
N ARG A 106 12.69 14.43 -2.41
CA ARG A 106 14.02 14.69 -2.98
C ARG A 106 14.89 13.45 -2.79
N SER A 107 15.40 12.88 -3.87
CA SER A 107 16.33 11.75 -3.83
C SER A 107 17.70 12.14 -4.36
N SER A 108 18.77 11.84 -3.62
CA SER A 108 20.14 12.02 -4.11
C SER A 108 20.47 11.08 -5.28
N GLY A 109 19.75 9.96 -5.41
CA GLY A 109 19.78 9.07 -6.56
C GLY A 109 19.19 9.76 -7.80
N SER A 110 19.97 9.83 -8.87
CA SER A 110 19.66 10.57 -10.11
C SER A 110 19.23 12.03 -9.90
N LYS A 111 19.61 12.62 -8.76
CA LYS A 111 19.28 13.99 -8.37
C LYS A 111 17.82 14.40 -8.69
N THR A 112 16.84 13.67 -8.18
CA THR A 112 15.43 13.90 -8.53
C THR A 112 14.66 14.67 -7.45
N TYR A 113 13.77 15.57 -7.89
CA TYR A 113 12.69 16.13 -7.07
C TYR A 113 11.37 15.55 -7.55
N ASP A 114 10.43 15.31 -6.65
CA ASP A 114 9.10 14.83 -7.00
C ASP A 114 8.02 15.44 -6.12
N GLY A 115 6.82 15.50 -6.68
CA GLY A 115 5.60 15.79 -5.96
C GLY A 115 4.54 14.75 -6.28
N PHE A 116 3.72 14.41 -5.30
CA PHE A 116 2.69 13.40 -5.47
C PHE A 116 1.42 13.72 -4.69
N THR A 117 0.35 13.04 -5.10
CA THR A 117 -0.94 13.06 -4.42
C THR A 117 -1.55 11.67 -4.41
N LYS A 118 -2.30 11.38 -3.34
CA LYS A 118 -3.15 10.20 -3.22
C LYS A 118 -4.58 10.62 -2.90
N PHE A 119 -5.53 10.03 -3.61
CA PHE A 119 -6.97 10.19 -3.40
C PHE A 119 -7.59 8.85 -3.04
N ARG A 120 -8.18 8.75 -1.86
CA ARG A 120 -8.87 7.53 -1.42
C ARG A 120 -10.29 7.52 -1.92
N LEU A 121 -10.56 6.55 -2.80
CA LEU A 121 -11.85 6.37 -3.45
C LEU A 121 -12.75 5.44 -2.62
N LEU A 122 -12.19 4.33 -2.16
CA LEU A 122 -12.91 3.33 -1.35
C LEU A 122 -12.03 2.88 -0.17
N ARG A 123 -12.70 2.51 0.93
CA ARG A 123 -12.05 1.85 2.07
C ARG A 123 -12.71 0.50 2.29
N GLN A 124 -11.90 -0.53 2.44
CA GLN A 124 -12.40 -1.83 2.87
C GLN A 124 -13.13 -1.66 4.21
N SER A 125 -14.34 -2.21 4.31
CA SER A 125 -15.17 -2.09 5.50
C SER A 125 -16.11 -3.28 5.68
N THR A 126 -16.54 -3.50 6.92
CA THR A 126 -17.50 -4.54 7.31
C THR A 126 -18.48 -4.00 8.36
N GLY A 127 -19.71 -4.51 8.37
CA GLY A 127 -20.75 -4.10 9.32
C GLY A 127 -21.33 -2.71 9.05
N GLY A 128 -22.35 -2.33 9.84
CA GLY A 128 -23.05 -1.05 9.76
C GLY A 128 -23.88 -0.83 8.50
N LYS A 129 -24.62 0.30 8.48
CA LYS A 129 -25.43 0.71 7.33
C LYS A 129 -24.59 1.06 6.11
N GLY A 130 -25.17 0.78 4.94
CA GLY A 130 -24.67 1.20 3.64
C GLY A 130 -23.65 0.24 3.02
N PHE A 131 -22.99 0.71 1.95
CA PHE A 131 -22.11 -0.12 1.13
C PHE A 131 -20.84 -0.54 1.87
N ASN A 132 -20.60 -1.84 2.00
CA ASN A 132 -19.38 -2.40 2.56
C ASN A 132 -18.42 -2.83 1.45
N SER A 133 -17.32 -2.10 1.29
CA SER A 133 -16.34 -2.42 0.26
C SER A 133 -15.48 -3.61 0.70
N PRO A 134 -15.27 -4.63 -0.14
CA PRO A 134 -14.33 -5.71 0.17
C PRO A 134 -12.86 -5.29 0.00
N VAL A 135 -12.61 -4.11 -0.59
CA VAL A 135 -11.27 -3.61 -0.94
C VAL A 135 -11.12 -2.12 -0.61
N SER A 136 -9.89 -1.69 -0.40
CA SER A 136 -9.51 -0.28 -0.38
C SER A 136 -8.98 0.12 -1.75
N VAL A 137 -9.42 1.27 -2.26
CA VAL A 137 -9.00 1.80 -3.56
C VAL A 137 -8.47 3.22 -3.39
N VAL A 138 -7.26 3.45 -3.88
CA VAL A 138 -6.58 4.75 -3.82
C VAL A 138 -5.97 5.05 -5.18
N TRP A 139 -6.27 6.22 -5.71
CA TRP A 139 -5.60 6.78 -6.88
C TRP A 139 -4.31 7.48 -6.42
N TYR A 140 -3.19 7.19 -7.06
CA TYR A 140 -1.91 7.88 -6.85
C TYR A 140 -1.50 8.57 -8.15
N SER A 141 -0.98 9.78 -8.04
CA SER A 141 -0.34 10.49 -9.15
C SER A 141 0.91 11.21 -8.65
N SER A 142 1.97 11.20 -9.45
CA SER A 142 3.18 11.97 -9.17
C SER A 142 3.77 12.60 -10.42
N MET A 143 4.51 13.68 -10.20
CA MET A 143 5.38 14.33 -11.16
C MET A 143 6.80 14.33 -10.59
N THR A 144 7.76 13.92 -11.40
CA THR A 144 9.19 13.84 -11.04
C THR A 144 10.00 14.67 -12.01
N ALA A 145 10.98 15.43 -11.51
CA ALA A 145 11.94 16.19 -12.28
C ALA A 145 13.37 15.73 -11.98
N THR A 146 14.09 15.30 -13.01
CA THR A 146 15.51 14.89 -12.91
C THR A 146 16.43 16.08 -13.14
N THR A 147 17.29 16.40 -12.17
CA THR A 147 18.17 17.59 -12.24
C THR A 147 19.62 17.26 -12.57
N VAL A 148 19.91 16.03 -13.02
CA VAL A 148 21.23 15.69 -13.56
C VAL A 148 21.45 16.50 -14.85
N PRO A 149 22.62 17.15 -15.04
CA PRO A 149 22.93 17.85 -16.28
C PRO A 149 22.89 16.89 -17.48
N PHE A 150 22.37 17.36 -18.61
CA PHE A 150 22.53 16.64 -19.87
C PHE A 150 23.99 16.77 -20.32
N THR A 151 24.54 15.71 -20.91
CA THR A 151 25.97 15.63 -21.32
C THR A 151 26.14 15.24 -22.78
N ASP A 152 25.07 15.26 -23.55
CA ASP A 152 25.00 14.90 -24.97
C ASP A 152 25.21 16.09 -25.92
N GLY A 153 25.29 17.30 -25.38
CA GLY A 153 25.59 18.52 -26.14
C GLY A 153 24.39 19.11 -26.88
N PHE A 154 23.17 18.63 -26.61
CA PHE A 154 21.94 19.19 -27.15
C PHE A 154 21.30 20.20 -26.21
N ASP A 155 20.57 21.16 -26.78
CA ASP A 155 19.70 22.05 -26.03
C ASP A 155 18.43 21.29 -25.63
N HIS A 156 18.17 21.25 -24.33
CA HIS A 156 17.01 20.56 -23.76
C HIS A 156 16.04 21.53 -23.12
N PHE A 157 14.75 21.27 -23.31
CA PHE A 157 13.71 21.97 -22.58
C PHE A 157 13.65 21.44 -21.13
N PHE A 158 13.20 22.28 -20.20
CA PHE A 158 12.96 21.81 -18.83
C PHE A 158 11.94 20.65 -18.79
N THR A 159 10.98 20.65 -19.70
CA THR A 159 9.96 19.60 -19.83
C THR A 159 10.56 18.23 -20.10
N ASP A 160 11.72 18.13 -20.74
CA ASP A 160 12.39 16.86 -21.03
C ASP A 160 12.80 16.13 -19.74
N ARG A 161 12.91 16.88 -18.64
CA ARG A 161 13.28 16.35 -17.32
C ARG A 161 12.12 15.73 -16.57
N LEU A 162 10.90 15.89 -17.06
CA LEU A 162 9.68 15.53 -16.36
C LEU A 162 9.24 14.11 -16.70
N ALA A 163 8.81 13.40 -15.67
CA ALA A 163 8.09 12.14 -15.80
C ALA A 163 6.88 12.14 -14.88
N TYR A 164 5.81 11.47 -15.29
CA TYR A 164 4.57 11.35 -14.56
C TYR A 164 4.26 9.89 -14.28
N ALA A 165 3.74 9.59 -13.10
CA ALA A 165 3.27 8.25 -12.78
C ALA A 165 1.85 8.31 -12.23
N HIS A 166 1.01 7.39 -12.69
CA HIS A 166 -0.37 7.22 -12.25
C HIS A 166 -0.58 5.78 -11.85
N GLN A 167 -1.16 5.54 -10.67
CA GLN A 167 -1.44 4.21 -10.16
C GLN A 167 -2.85 4.13 -9.59
N LEU A 168 -3.58 3.07 -9.96
CA LEU A 168 -4.82 2.72 -9.29
C LEU A 168 -4.53 1.59 -8.28
N MET A 169 -4.26 1.96 -7.03
CA MET A 169 -3.92 0.98 -5.99
C MET A 169 -5.19 0.34 -5.43
N ILE A 170 -5.29 -0.97 -5.54
CA ILE A 170 -6.40 -1.77 -5.04
C ILE A 170 -5.83 -2.78 -4.05
N ALA A 171 -6.22 -2.66 -2.79
CA ALA A 171 -5.70 -3.49 -1.71
C ALA A 171 -6.80 -4.20 -0.93
N ARG A 172 -6.48 -5.37 -0.40
CA ARG A 172 -7.33 -6.12 0.50
C ARG A 172 -6.52 -6.67 1.66
N LYS A 173 -6.97 -6.37 2.88
CA LYS A 173 -6.57 -7.09 4.09
C LYS A 173 -7.39 -8.38 4.13
N LEU A 174 -6.76 -9.48 3.71
CA LEU A 174 -7.41 -10.80 3.63
C LEU A 174 -7.62 -11.42 5.01
N SER A 175 -6.69 -11.16 5.93
CA SER A 175 -6.76 -11.56 7.33
C SER A 175 -5.93 -10.59 8.19
N ASP A 176 -5.86 -10.84 9.49
CA ASP A 176 -4.95 -10.09 10.36
C ASP A 176 -3.46 -10.31 10.05
N LYS A 177 -3.14 -11.36 9.30
CA LYS A 177 -1.77 -11.68 8.90
C LYS A 177 -1.44 -11.28 7.48
N VAL A 178 -2.38 -11.44 6.55
CA VAL A 178 -2.10 -11.32 5.12
C VAL A 178 -2.81 -10.11 4.53
N SER A 179 -2.05 -9.29 3.81
CA SER A 179 -2.58 -8.18 3.02
C SER A 179 -1.91 -8.16 1.66
N LEU A 180 -2.71 -7.92 0.62
CA LEU A 180 -2.25 -7.86 -0.76
C LEU A 180 -2.71 -6.56 -1.40
N GLN A 181 -1.93 -6.07 -2.35
CA GLN A 181 -2.26 -4.92 -3.19
C GLN A 181 -1.80 -5.17 -4.61
N VAL A 182 -2.63 -4.76 -5.56
CA VAL A 182 -2.27 -4.63 -6.97
C VAL A 182 -2.40 -3.18 -7.38
N ALA A 183 -1.55 -2.73 -8.31
CA ALA A 183 -1.50 -1.36 -8.75
C ALA A 183 -1.20 -1.28 -10.26
N PRO A 184 -2.22 -1.36 -11.12
CA PRO A 184 -2.09 -0.94 -12.51
C PRO A 184 -1.44 0.45 -12.55
N THR A 185 -0.36 0.56 -13.31
CA THR A 185 0.54 1.71 -13.32
C THR A 185 0.76 2.16 -14.76
N LEU A 186 0.67 3.47 -14.98
CA LEU A 186 1.12 4.13 -16.19
C LEU A 186 2.22 5.12 -15.79
N VAL A 187 3.36 5.05 -16.47
CA VAL A 187 4.44 6.03 -16.36
C VAL A 187 4.63 6.69 -17.71
N HIS A 188 4.58 8.02 -17.76
CA HIS A 188 4.89 8.82 -18.94
C HIS A 188 6.23 9.52 -18.73
N PHE A 189 7.18 9.31 -19.64
CA PHE A 189 8.43 10.04 -19.70
C PHE A 189 8.37 11.06 -20.82
N ASN A 190 8.67 12.34 -20.55
CA ASN A 190 8.68 13.34 -21.61
C ASN A 190 9.84 13.11 -22.59
N LEU A 191 11.00 12.68 -22.09
CA LEU A 191 12.16 12.27 -22.88
C LEU A 191 12.53 10.83 -22.57
N VAL A 192 12.76 10.03 -23.62
CA VAL A 192 13.17 8.63 -23.53
C VAL A 192 14.60 8.43 -24.08
N PRO A 193 15.31 7.37 -23.67
CA PRO A 193 16.70 7.15 -24.07
C PRO A 193 16.89 6.93 -25.58
N LEU A 194 16.00 6.17 -26.22
CA LEU A 194 16.11 5.82 -27.64
C LEU A 194 14.86 6.23 -28.42
N ALA A 195 15.03 6.55 -29.71
CA ALA A 195 13.91 6.87 -30.61
C ALA A 195 12.92 5.69 -30.78
N SER A 196 13.36 4.46 -30.52
CA SER A 196 12.50 3.26 -30.52
C SER A 196 11.73 3.05 -29.22
N ASP A 197 12.09 3.76 -28.15
CA ASP A 197 11.45 3.63 -26.85
C ASP A 197 10.12 4.37 -26.83
N ARG A 198 9.14 3.82 -26.09
CA ARG A 198 7.85 4.48 -25.89
C ARG A 198 7.92 5.38 -24.67
N ASN A 199 7.41 6.60 -24.80
CA ASN A 199 7.24 7.53 -23.69
C ASN A 199 6.32 6.97 -22.59
N ASP A 200 5.30 6.21 -22.99
CA ASP A 200 4.38 5.56 -22.06
C ASP A 200 4.82 4.12 -21.75
N GLN A 201 5.00 3.85 -20.46
CA GLN A 201 5.23 2.51 -19.91
C GLN A 201 4.07 2.07 -19.03
N LEU A 202 3.45 0.97 -19.44
CA LEU A 202 2.42 0.30 -18.65
C LEU A 202 3.05 -0.79 -17.77
N GLY A 203 2.53 -0.90 -16.56
CA GLY A 203 2.95 -1.92 -15.61
C GLY A 203 1.86 -2.30 -14.61
N LEU A 204 2.16 -3.34 -13.84
CA LEU A 204 1.33 -3.84 -12.75
C LEU A 204 2.22 -4.05 -11.52
N GLY A 205 2.04 -3.17 -10.54
CA GLY A 205 2.64 -3.33 -9.23
C GLY A 205 1.93 -4.42 -8.45
N LEU A 206 2.68 -5.35 -7.90
CA LEU A 206 2.21 -6.39 -6.99
C LEU A 206 2.86 -6.15 -5.64
N SER A 207 2.09 -6.16 -4.57
CA SER A 207 2.57 -5.88 -3.23
C SER A 207 1.91 -6.82 -2.23
N GLY A 208 2.70 -7.35 -1.31
CA GLY A 208 2.26 -8.27 -0.29
C GLY A 208 2.86 -7.94 1.06
N ARG A 209 2.10 -8.21 2.12
CA ARG A 209 2.55 -8.12 3.50
C ARG A 209 2.07 -9.34 4.28
N TYR A 210 2.99 -9.93 5.02
CA TYR A 210 2.74 -10.98 6.00
C TYR A 210 3.15 -10.52 7.41
N LYS A 211 2.19 -10.43 8.34
CA LYS A 211 2.43 -10.06 9.73
C LYS A 211 3.14 -11.21 10.46
N LEU A 212 4.34 -10.94 10.97
CA LEU A 212 5.11 -11.88 11.79
C LEU A 212 4.74 -11.73 13.26
N THR A 213 4.75 -10.50 13.77
CA THR A 213 4.38 -10.16 15.15
C THR A 213 3.51 -8.90 15.14
N GLN A 214 3.11 -8.40 16.31
CA GLN A 214 2.41 -7.11 16.38
C GLN A 214 3.27 -5.97 15.81
N ARG A 215 4.60 -6.04 16.00
CA ARG A 215 5.55 -5.00 15.58
C ARG A 215 6.29 -5.31 14.29
N MET A 216 6.30 -6.57 13.81
CA MET A 216 7.07 -6.97 12.64
C MET A 216 6.19 -7.49 11.50
N ALA A 217 6.52 -7.14 10.27
CA ALA A 217 5.89 -7.70 9.07
C ALA A 217 6.92 -7.91 7.96
N LEU A 218 6.84 -9.06 7.29
CA LEU A 218 7.54 -9.29 6.03
C LEU A 218 6.76 -8.61 4.91
N THR A 219 7.45 -7.96 4.00
CA THR A 219 6.88 -7.28 2.83
C THR A 219 7.57 -7.76 1.57
N ALA A 220 6.83 -7.75 0.46
CA ALA A 220 7.40 -8.03 -0.86
C ALA A 220 6.68 -7.20 -1.91
N GLU A 221 7.42 -6.74 -2.91
CA GLU A 221 6.84 -6.07 -4.08
C GLU A 221 7.55 -6.46 -5.37
N ALA A 222 6.80 -6.45 -6.46
CA ALA A 222 7.32 -6.59 -7.82
C ALA A 222 6.59 -5.61 -8.75
N MET A 223 7.26 -5.13 -9.80
CA MET A 223 6.62 -4.34 -10.85
C MET A 223 6.73 -5.08 -12.19
N LEU A 224 5.64 -5.70 -12.62
CA LEU A 224 5.56 -6.28 -13.96
C LEU A 224 5.45 -5.14 -14.97
N ARG A 225 6.28 -5.14 -16.02
CA ARG A 225 6.31 -4.07 -17.03
C ARG A 225 6.03 -4.66 -18.40
N GLN A 226 5.15 -4.03 -19.18
CA GLN A 226 4.74 -4.53 -20.48
C GLN A 226 5.82 -4.29 -21.55
N THR A 227 6.40 -3.09 -21.57
CA THR A 227 7.44 -2.67 -22.54
C THR A 227 8.59 -1.98 -21.81
N PRO A 228 9.40 -2.72 -21.05
CA PRO A 228 10.54 -2.15 -20.35
C PRO A 228 11.61 -1.66 -21.33
N PHE A 229 12.32 -0.58 -20.97
CA PHE A 229 13.50 -0.14 -21.73
C PHE A 229 14.55 -1.25 -21.80
N ALA A 230 15.31 -1.28 -22.89
CA ALA A 230 16.39 -2.24 -23.08
C ALA A 230 17.41 -2.17 -21.92
N GLY A 231 17.92 -3.33 -21.50
CA GLY A 231 18.88 -3.41 -20.39
C GLY A 231 18.28 -3.23 -19.00
N THR A 232 16.95 -3.17 -18.86
CA THR A 232 16.28 -3.13 -17.55
C THR A 232 15.62 -4.47 -17.23
N HIS A 233 15.54 -4.82 -15.95
CA HIS A 233 14.93 -6.07 -15.47
C HIS A 233 13.68 -5.81 -14.62
N THR A 234 12.88 -6.83 -14.36
CA THR A 234 11.73 -6.74 -13.47
C THR A 234 12.21 -6.49 -12.03
N PRO A 235 11.87 -5.34 -11.42
CA PRO A 235 12.27 -5.07 -10.05
C PRO A 235 11.46 -5.93 -9.09
N LEU A 236 12.16 -6.53 -8.13
CA LEU A 236 11.65 -7.35 -7.04
C LEU A 236 12.33 -6.87 -5.75
N SER A 237 11.52 -6.67 -4.71
CA SER A 237 12.01 -6.30 -3.39
C SER A 237 11.39 -7.18 -2.32
N ILE A 238 12.17 -7.51 -1.30
CA ILE A 238 11.69 -8.11 -0.07
C ILE A 238 12.13 -7.22 1.07
N GLY A 239 11.23 -6.96 2.00
CA GLY A 239 11.46 -6.09 3.15
C GLY A 239 10.96 -6.66 4.46
N LEU A 240 11.43 -6.05 5.54
CA LEU A 240 11.01 -6.28 6.91
C LEU A 240 10.66 -4.92 7.53
N ASP A 241 9.38 -4.74 7.83
CA ASP A 241 8.87 -3.58 8.55
C ASP A 241 8.94 -3.86 10.06
N LEU A 242 9.52 -2.94 10.82
CA LEU A 242 9.58 -2.94 12.28
C LEU A 242 8.95 -1.65 12.83
N GLU A 243 7.87 -1.79 13.61
CA GLU A 243 7.18 -0.66 14.23
C GLU A 243 7.62 -0.45 15.68
N THR A 244 8.03 0.77 16.00
CA THR A 244 8.43 1.21 17.34
C THR A 244 7.74 2.53 17.70
N GLY A 245 6.67 2.45 18.50
CA GLY A 245 6.09 3.60 19.20
C GLY A 245 5.79 4.83 18.32
N GLY A 246 5.27 4.62 17.10
CA GLY A 246 4.95 5.69 16.15
C GLY A 246 5.91 5.83 14.97
N HIS A 247 7.03 5.09 14.96
CA HIS A 247 7.95 5.01 13.83
C HIS A 247 7.88 3.63 13.17
N VAL A 248 8.06 3.59 11.86
CA VAL A 248 8.19 2.35 11.09
C VAL A 248 9.56 2.36 10.42
N PHE A 249 10.40 1.43 10.83
CA PHE A 249 11.69 1.15 10.19
C PHE A 249 11.48 0.09 9.12
N GLN A 250 12.01 0.32 7.92
CA GLN A 250 11.93 -0.63 6.81
C GLN A 250 13.34 -1.04 6.39
N PHE A 251 13.65 -2.32 6.53
CA PHE A 251 14.87 -2.93 6.02
C PHE A 251 14.52 -3.72 4.78
N HIS A 252 15.27 -3.56 3.69
CA HIS A 252 14.93 -4.25 2.45
C HIS A 252 16.15 -4.60 1.63
N VAL A 253 15.99 -5.63 0.80
CA VAL A 253 16.90 -5.98 -0.28
C VAL A 253 16.09 -5.97 -1.57
N THR A 254 16.69 -5.43 -2.62
CA THR A 254 16.04 -5.30 -3.91
C THR A 254 17.06 -5.46 -5.02
N ASN A 255 16.62 -5.94 -6.18
CA ASN A 255 17.39 -5.86 -7.42
C ASN A 255 17.09 -4.56 -8.19
N ALA A 256 16.14 -3.74 -7.74
CA ALA A 256 15.66 -2.53 -8.42
C ALA A 256 16.64 -1.36 -8.40
#